data_AF-A0A316LGC7-F1
#
_entry.id   AF-A0A316LGC7-F1
#
_cell.length_a   1.000
_cell.length_b   1.000
_cell.length_c   1.000
_cell.angle_alpha   90.00
_cell.angle_beta   90.00
_cell.angle_gamma   90.00
#
_symmetry.space_group_name_H-M   'P 1'
#
loop_
_entity.id
_entity.type
_entity.pdbx_description
1 polymer ?
#
loop_
_entity_poly.entity_id
_entity_poly.type
_entity_poly.pdbx_seq_one_letter_code
_entity_poly.pdbx_strand_id
1 'polypeptide(L)' 'MSMDEILLDGVIEVNGEKLHVLFIFENNNKRYIVYVLENGDISASILSDDVTLLPITTDEEWDMVDAELEKRDDLWTK' A
#
# COMPACT_ATOMS: atom_id res chain seq x y z
N MET A 1 -0.61 2.25 27.05
CA MET A 1 -0.62 3.34 26.05
C MET A 1 -0.92 2.68 24.73
N SER A 2 -2.02 3.08 24.11
CA SER A 2 -2.62 2.47 22.93
C SER A 2 -1.75 2.74 21.71
N MET A 3 -1.33 1.68 21.03
CA MET A 3 -0.90 1.73 19.65
C MET A 3 -1.61 0.53 19.02
N ASP A 4 -2.86 0.74 18.60
CA ASP A 4 -3.49 -0.15 17.63
C ASP A 4 -2.73 0.04 16.32
N GLU A 5 -1.53 -0.52 16.23
CA GLU A 5 -0.90 -0.80 14.94
C GLU A 5 -1.77 -1.86 14.30
N ILE A 6 -2.70 -1.39 13.49
CA ILE A 6 -3.43 -2.24 12.57
C ILE A 6 -2.37 -2.71 11.56
N LEU A 7 -1.64 -3.78 11.92
CA LEU A 7 -1.13 -4.75 10.98
C LEU A 7 -2.35 -5.27 10.24
N LEU A 8 -2.76 -4.53 9.20
CA LEU A 8 -3.68 -5.03 8.20
C LEU A 8 -2.88 -6.10 7.48
N ASP A 9 -2.89 -7.32 8.02
CA ASP A 9 -2.61 -8.55 7.30
C ASP A 9 -3.79 -8.78 6.33
N GLY A 10 -4.01 -7.77 5.48
CA GLY A 10 -5.21 -7.54 4.71
C GLY A 10 -4.96 -8.10 3.34
N VAL A 11 -5.41 -9.33 3.10
CA VAL A 11 -5.49 -9.83 1.74
C VAL A 11 -6.73 -9.20 1.10
N ILE A 12 -6.54 -8.43 0.03
CA ILE A 12 -7.65 -7.95 -0.79
C ILE A 12 -7.77 -8.81 -2.05
N GLU A 13 -8.99 -9.07 -2.49
CA GLU A 13 -9.24 -9.75 -3.76
C GLU A 13 -9.65 -8.69 -4.80
N VAL A 14 -8.83 -8.51 -5.83
CA VAL A 14 -9.08 -7.57 -6.93
C VAL A 14 -9.07 -8.33 -8.23
N ASN A 15 -10.16 -8.29 -8.99
CA ASN A 15 -10.33 -9.04 -10.24
C ASN A 15 -10.09 -10.57 -10.12
N GLY A 16 -10.27 -11.13 -8.91
CA GLY A 16 -10.02 -12.56 -8.62
C GLY A 16 -8.58 -12.88 -8.22
N GLU A 17 -7.69 -11.88 -8.15
CA GLU A 17 -6.32 -12.02 -7.65
C GLU A 17 -6.25 -11.57 -6.19
N LYS A 18 -5.55 -12.36 -5.37
CA LYS A 18 -5.32 -12.05 -3.95
C LYS A 18 -4.04 -11.24 -3.81
N LEU A 19 -4.17 -10.01 -3.32
CA LEU A 19 -3.06 -9.10 -3.09
C LEU A 19 -2.80 -8.97 -1.60
N HIS A 20 -1.54 -9.16 -1.21
CA HIS A 20 -1.11 -9.02 0.18
C HIS A 20 -0.81 -7.54 0.46
N VAL A 21 -1.71 -6.85 1.14
CA VAL A 21 -1.53 -5.42 1.45
C VAL A 21 -0.49 -5.27 2.55
N LEU A 22 0.53 -4.45 2.29
CA LEU A 22 1.51 -4.05 3.29
C LEU A 22 0.94 -2.91 4.14
N PHE A 23 0.43 -1.87 3.48
CA PHE A 23 -0.19 -0.74 4.14
C PHE A 23 -1.01 0.11 3.17
N ILE A 24 -1.83 0.98 3.75
CA ILE A 24 -2.61 1.99 3.05
C ILE A 24 -2.25 3.35 3.65
N PHE A 25 -2.17 4.38 2.82
CA PHE A 25 -1.96 5.76 3.27
C PHE A 25 -2.77 6.74 2.43
N GLU A 26 -3.09 7.89 3.00
CA GLU A 26 -3.82 8.95 2.30
C GLU A 26 -2.89 10.11 2.00
N ASN A 27 -2.93 10.60 0.76
CA ASN A 27 -2.22 11.79 0.35
C ASN A 27 -3.04 12.57 -0.69
N ASN A 28 -3.16 13.90 -0.54
CA ASN A 28 -3.88 14.76 -1.49
C ASN A 28 -5.29 14.26 -1.85
N ASN A 29 -6.06 13.77 -0.86
CA ASN A 29 -7.39 13.14 -1.03
C ASN A 29 -7.41 11.86 -1.88
N LYS A 30 -6.27 11.24 -2.13
CA LYS A 30 -6.16 9.92 -2.75
C LYS A 30 -5.73 8.89 -1.69
N ARG A 31 -6.35 7.71 -1.70
CA ARG A 31 -5.89 6.56 -0.92
C ARG A 31 -4.92 5.77 -1.77
N TYR A 32 -3.71 5.59 -1.28
CA TYR A 32 -2.68 4.75 -1.88
C TYR A 32 -2.61 3.44 -1.12
N ILE A 33 -2.54 2.34 -1.87
CA ILE A 33 -2.41 0.99 -1.34
C ILE A 33 -1.14 0.38 -1.87
N VAL A 34 -0.33 -0.15 -0.96
CA VAL A 34 0.93 -0.81 -1.27
C VAL A 34 0.78 -2.28 -0.93
N TYR A 35 1.11 -3.15 -1.88
CA TYR A 35 0.87 -4.58 -1.77
C TYR A 35 1.98 -5.38 -2.45
N VAL A 36 2.10 -6.64 -2.03
CA VAL A 36 3.02 -7.61 -2.63
C VAL A 36 2.26 -8.48 -3.62
N LEU A 37 2.82 -8.61 -4.82
CA LEU A 37 2.36 -9.49 -5.88
C LEU A 37 2.76 -10.95 -5.58
N GLU A 38 2.13 -11.93 -6.23
CA GLU A 38 2.47 -13.35 -6.04
C GLU A 38 3.94 -13.69 -6.38
N ASN A 39 4.59 -12.89 -7.21
CA ASN A 39 6.00 -13.05 -7.56
C ASN A 39 6.97 -12.47 -6.51
N GLY A 40 6.45 -11.83 -5.44
CA GLY A 40 7.24 -11.17 -4.41
C GLY A 40 7.59 -9.72 -4.69
N ASP A 41 7.18 -9.16 -5.83
CA ASP A 41 7.41 -7.75 -6.16
C ASP A 41 6.42 -6.85 -5.39
N ILE A 42 6.91 -5.72 -4.92
CA ILE A 42 6.08 -4.68 -4.30
C ILE A 42 5.49 -3.81 -5.41
N SER A 43 4.19 -3.59 -5.33
CA SER A 43 3.46 -2.71 -6.23
C SER A 43 2.56 -1.77 -5.43
N ALA A 44 2.17 -0.67 -6.07
CA ALA A 44 1.31 0.33 -5.47
C ALA A 44 0.25 0.81 -6.46
N SER A 45 -0.93 1.09 -5.93
CA SER A 45 -2.07 1.62 -6.69
C SER A 45 -2.83 2.64 -5.87
N ILE A 46 -3.67 3.43 -6.54
CA ILE A 46 -4.65 4.30 -5.90
C ILE A 46 -5.93 3.50 -5.71
N LEU A 47 -6.38 3.38 -4.47
CA LEU A 47 -7.66 2.79 -4.12
C LEU A 47 -8.76 3.85 -4.25
N SER A 48 -9.62 3.68 -5.25
CA SER A 48 -10.79 4.52 -5.45
C SER A 48 -11.98 4.07 -4.58
N ASP A 49 -12.95 4.95 -4.37
CA ASP A 49 -14.12 4.69 -3.49
C ASP A 49 -15.03 3.56 -4.01
N ASP A 50 -14.97 3.26 -5.31
CA ASP A 50 -15.62 2.12 -5.97
C ASP A 50 -14.84 0.81 -5.84
N VAL A 51 -13.82 0.75 -4.97
CA VAL A 51 -12.97 -0.44 -4.75
C VAL A 51 -12.23 -0.84 -6.03
N THR A 52 -11.92 0.14 -6.87
CA THR A 52 -11.04 -0.06 -8.02
C THR A 52 -9.61 0.38 -7.71
N LEU A 53 -8.65 -0.38 -8.24
CA LEU A 53 -7.24 -0.04 -8.18
C LEU A 53 -6.85 0.71 -9.46
N LEU A 54 -6.47 1.96 -9.30
CA LEU A 54 -5.94 2.78 -10.38
C LEU A 54 -4.41 2.74 -10.33
N PRO A 55 -3.72 2.43 -11.45
CA PRO A 55 -2.27 2.35 -11.45
C PRO A 55 -1.64 3.72 -11.19
N ILE A 56 -0.58 3.72 -10.39
CA ILE A 56 0.31 4.87 -10.26
C ILE A 56 1.24 4.87 -11.47
N THR A 57 1.32 6.01 -12.15
CA THR A 57 2.08 6.13 -13.42
C THR A 57 3.11 7.24 -13.41
N THR A 58 3.19 7.99 -12.30
CA THR A 58 4.10 9.14 -12.19
C THR A 58 5.23 8.84 -11.20
N ASP A 59 6.44 9.28 -11.55
CA ASP A 59 7.62 9.10 -10.70
C ASP A 59 7.44 9.78 -9.35
N GLU A 60 6.80 10.95 -9.31
CA GLU A 60 6.52 11.67 -8.05
C GLU A 60 5.66 10.84 -7.09
N GLU A 61 4.64 10.14 -7.58
CA GLU A 61 3.82 9.27 -6.75
C GLU A 61 4.60 8.02 -6.28
N TRP A 62 5.53 7.51 -7.10
CA TRP A 62 6.42 6.41 -6.71
C TRP A 62 7.43 6.84 -5.64
N ASP A 63 8.06 8.01 -5.80
CA ASP A 63 8.97 8.59 -4.80
C ASP A 63 8.28 8.73 -3.43
N MET A 64 6.99 9.06 -3.43
CA MET A 64 6.18 9.11 -2.21
C MET A 64 5.94 7.73 -1.59
N VAL A 65 5.62 6.73 -2.40
CA VAL A 65 5.44 5.35 -1.94
C VAL A 65 6.73 4.83 -1.33
N ASP A 66 7.88 5.07 -1.97
CA ASP A 66 9.19 4.68 -1.47
C ASP A 66 9.53 5.37 -0.14
N ALA A 67 9.23 6.67 -0.02
CA ALA A 67 9.43 7.37 1.25
C ALA A 67 8.53 6.83 2.38
N GLU A 68 7.31 6.38 2.07
CA GLU A 68 6.42 5.74 3.05
C GLU A 68 6.82 4.31 3.37
N LEU A 69 7.41 3.59 2.41
CA LEU A 69 8.02 2.27 2.61
C LEU A 69 9.22 2.37 3.55
N GLU A 70 10.17 3.26 3.28
CA GLU A 70 11.39 3.43 4.08
C GLU A 70 11.07 3.81 5.53
N LYS A 71 10.12 4.74 5.75
CA LYS A 71 9.66 5.11 7.10
C LYS A 71 9.12 3.92 7.89
N ARG A 72 8.48 2.96 7.21
CA ARG A 72 7.86 1.78 7.82
C ARG A 72 8.82 0.61 7.95
N ASP A 73 9.81 0.47 7.06
CA ASP A 73 10.86 -0.54 7.19
C ASP A 73 11.73 -0.29 8.43
N ASP A 74 11.99 0.98 8.75
CA ASP A 74 12.63 1.43 10.00
C ASP A 74 11.82 1.07 11.26
N LEU A 75 10.50 0.87 11.14
CA LEU A 75 9.63 0.41 12.24
C LEU A 75 9.71 -1.10 12.44
N TRP A 76 10.07 -1.87 11.41
CA TRP A 76 10.11 -3.35 11.45
C TRP A 76 11.50 -3.90 11.82
N THR A 77 12.56 -3.11 11.68
CA THR A 77 13.95 -3.52 11.96
C THR A 77 14.47 -3.20 13.36
N LYS A 78 13.61 -2.72 14.29
CA LYS A 78 14.02 -2.25 15.62
C LYS A 78 13.55 -3.10 16.80
#